data_AF-A0A396H1K1-F1
#
_entry.id   AF-A0A396H1K1-F1
#
_cell.length_a   1.000
_cell.length_b   1.000
_cell.length_c   1.000
_cell.angle_alpha   90.00
_cell.angle_beta   90.00
_cell.angle_gamma   90.00
#
_symmetry.space_group_name_H-M   'P 1'
#
loop_
_entity.id
_entity.type
_entity.pdbx_description
1 polymer ?
#
loop_
_entity_poly.entity_id
_entity_poly.type
_entity_poly.pdbx_seq_one_letter_code
_entity_poly.pdbx_strand_id
1 'polypeptide(L)'
;MTESKQDTPLLAPLSSRILPDFKKSVKLKYVKLGYHYLITHGMYLFLSPLVVLIAAQLSTFSLNDIYDIWENLQYNLVSVIICSTLLVFLSTFYFMTCPRPVYLVNFSCYKPEESRKCTKRIFMDHSRASGFFTEENLDFQRKILERSGLGENTYLPEAVLSIPPNPSMKEARKEAEAVMFGAIDEHVFEDNGKA
;
A
#
# COMPACT_ATOMS: atom_id res chain seq x y z
N MET A 1 -19.09 -48.76 67.09
CA MET A 1 -18.21 -49.33 66.05
C MET A 1 -17.62 -48.15 65.30
N THR A 2 -16.38 -47.86 65.66
CA THR A 2 -15.33 -47.07 64.99
C THR A 2 -15.67 -46.40 63.67
N GLU A 3 -15.49 -45.07 63.60
CA GLU A 3 -14.96 -44.41 62.41
C GLU A 3 -13.75 -43.55 62.80
N SER A 4 -12.62 -43.90 62.18
CA SER A 4 -11.30 -43.31 62.36
C SER A 4 -11.13 -42.15 61.39
N LYS A 5 -10.75 -40.99 61.90
CA LYS A 5 -10.45 -39.77 61.13
C LYS A 5 -9.05 -39.92 60.51
N GLN A 6 -8.97 -39.98 59.19
CA GLN A 6 -7.74 -40.19 58.45
C GLN A 6 -7.09 -38.85 58.08
N ASP A 7 -5.95 -38.56 58.69
CA ASP A 7 -5.10 -37.41 58.40
C ASP A 7 -4.35 -37.61 57.07
N THR A 8 -4.44 -36.63 56.17
CA THR A 8 -3.70 -36.60 54.89
C THR A 8 -2.57 -35.57 54.99
N PRO A 9 -1.30 -35.94 54.80
CA PRO A 9 -0.18 -35.01 54.95
C PRO A 9 0.01 -34.08 53.73
N LEU A 10 0.33 -32.82 54.01
CA LEU A 10 0.54 -31.73 53.04
C LEU A 10 1.84 -31.93 52.25
N LEU A 11 1.75 -32.01 50.93
CA LEU A 11 2.89 -31.97 50.01
C LEU A 11 3.29 -30.50 49.72
N ALA A 12 4.56 -30.17 49.96
CA ALA A 12 5.15 -28.87 49.66
C ALA A 12 5.30 -28.66 48.13
N PRO A 13 5.13 -27.43 47.61
CA PRO A 13 5.23 -27.18 46.17
C PRO A 13 6.69 -27.13 45.70
N LEU A 14 6.97 -27.90 44.63
CA LEU A 14 8.23 -27.89 43.89
C LEU A 14 8.51 -26.52 43.27
N SER A 15 9.71 -26.00 43.53
CA SER A 15 10.27 -24.77 42.95
C SER A 15 10.32 -24.88 41.42
N SER A 16 9.46 -24.12 40.73
CA SER A 16 9.54 -23.95 39.29
C SER A 16 10.65 -22.95 38.97
N ARG A 17 11.70 -23.42 38.29
CA ARG A 17 12.71 -22.53 37.70
C ARG A 17 12.04 -21.70 36.60
N ILE A 18 11.71 -20.46 36.91
CA ILE A 18 11.21 -19.47 35.96
C ILE A 18 12.33 -19.17 34.97
N LEU A 19 12.22 -19.69 33.74
CA LEU A 19 13.06 -19.26 32.62
C LEU A 19 12.76 -17.77 32.33
N PRO A 20 13.78 -16.92 32.15
CA PRO A 20 13.57 -15.51 31.86
C PRO A 20 12.79 -15.34 30.55
N ASP A 21 11.70 -14.57 30.61
CA ASP A 21 10.85 -14.28 29.47
C ASP A 21 11.52 -13.26 28.54
N PHE A 22 12.24 -13.75 27.54
CA PHE A 22 12.95 -12.94 26.54
C PHE A 22 12.04 -11.98 25.76
N LYS A 23 10.71 -12.18 25.80
CA LYS A 23 9.74 -11.28 25.15
C LYS A 23 9.64 -9.90 25.82
N LYS A 24 10.05 -9.76 27.09
CA LYS A 24 10.09 -8.45 27.80
C LYS A 24 11.32 -7.61 27.47
N SER A 25 12.41 -8.24 27.02
CA SER A 25 13.70 -7.56 26.81
C SER A 25 13.77 -6.80 25.48
N VAL A 26 12.98 -7.21 24.48
CA VAL A 26 13.11 -6.69 23.12
C VAL A 26 11.80 -6.08 22.64
N LYS A 27 11.78 -4.76 22.43
CA LYS A 27 10.63 -4.07 21.82
C LYS A 27 10.51 -4.48 20.34
N LEU A 28 9.74 -5.55 20.06
CA LEU A 28 9.55 -6.15 18.72
C LEU A 28 9.14 -5.15 17.62
N LYS A 29 8.49 -4.03 17.99
CA LYS A 29 8.17 -2.92 17.07
C LYS A 29 9.43 -2.33 16.42
N TYR A 30 10.49 -2.11 17.20
CA TYR A 30 11.75 -1.56 16.71
C TYR A 30 12.58 -2.60 15.96
N VAL A 31 12.45 -3.87 16.34
CA VAL A 31 13.07 -4.98 15.60
C VAL A 31 12.47 -5.07 14.20
N LYS A 32 11.13 -5.05 14.07
CA LYS A 32 10.45 -5.09 12.77
C LYS A 32 10.81 -3.88 11.91
N LEU A 33 10.90 -2.70 12.52
CA LEU A 33 11.31 -1.47 11.82
C LEU A 33 12.77 -1.55 11.36
N GLY A 34 13.67 -2.06 12.21
CA GLY A 34 15.07 -2.27 11.89
C GLY A 34 15.26 -3.28 10.74
N TYR A 35 14.55 -4.41 10.78
CA TYR A 35 14.57 -5.39 9.69
C TYR A 35 14.02 -4.83 8.39
N HIS A 36 12.92 -4.08 8.44
CA HIS A 36 12.36 -3.45 7.25
C HIS A 36 13.37 -2.47 6.64
N TYR A 37 13.99 -1.61 7.46
CA TYR A 37 15.00 -0.67 7.00
C TYR A 37 16.23 -1.37 6.41
N LEU A 38 16.72 -2.42 7.09
CA LEU A 38 17.89 -3.19 6.68
C LEU A 38 17.64 -4.01 5.41
N ILE A 39 16.41 -4.48 5.15
CA ILE A 39 16.08 -5.18 3.89
C ILE A 39 15.88 -4.16 2.77
N THR A 40 15.14 -3.07 3.02
CA THR A 40 14.85 -2.04 2.00
C THR A 40 16.11 -1.28 1.57
N HIS A 41 17.04 -1.02 2.48
CA HIS A 41 18.27 -0.26 2.21
C HIS A 41 19.54 -1.10 2.30
N GLY A 42 19.42 -2.42 2.50
CA GLY A 42 20.55 -3.32 2.74
C GLY A 42 21.58 -3.30 1.62
N MET A 43 21.11 -3.22 0.37
CA MET A 43 21.97 -3.10 -0.79
C MET A 43 22.84 -1.83 -0.72
N TYR A 44 22.27 -0.68 -0.33
CA TYR A 44 23.02 0.58 -0.17
C TYR A 44 23.96 0.56 1.04
N LEU A 45 23.54 -0.03 2.16
CA LEU A 45 24.36 -0.18 3.37
C LEU A 45 25.58 -1.07 3.13
N PHE A 46 25.45 -2.10 2.29
CA PHE A 46 26.56 -2.99 1.93
C PHE A 46 27.44 -2.41 0.81
N LEU A 47 26.84 -1.74 -0.18
CA LEU A 47 27.58 -1.15 -1.29
C LEU A 47 28.40 0.08 -0.88
N SER A 48 27.95 0.89 0.08
CA SER A 48 28.67 2.12 0.47
C SER A 48 30.10 1.90 1.00
N PRO A 49 30.40 0.95 1.92
CA PRO A 49 31.78 0.69 2.34
C PRO A 49 32.62 0.09 1.21
N LEU A 50 32.02 -0.69 0.32
CA LEU A 50 32.71 -1.28 -0.83
C LEU A 50 33.13 -0.19 -1.83
N VAL A 51 32.27 0.80 -2.08
CA VAL A 51 32.60 1.98 -2.90
C VAL A 51 33.73 2.81 -2.26
N VAL A 52 33.69 3.04 -0.95
CA VAL A 52 34.76 3.76 -0.23
C VAL A 52 36.10 3.02 -0.32
N LEU A 53 36.09 1.68 -0.17
CA LEU A 53 37.28 0.86 -0.30
C LEU A 53 37.87 0.92 -1.71
N ILE A 54 37.03 0.80 -2.74
CA ILE A 54 37.45 0.93 -4.15
C ILE A 54 38.02 2.32 -4.41
N ALA A 55 37.40 3.39 -3.91
CA ALA A 55 37.89 4.74 -4.05
C ALA A 55 39.26 4.95 -3.38
N ALA A 56 39.46 4.39 -2.18
CA ALA A 56 40.75 4.43 -1.49
C ALA A 56 41.84 3.67 -2.27
N GLN A 57 41.52 2.50 -2.80
CA GLN A 57 42.47 1.73 -3.62
C GLN A 57 42.80 2.43 -4.94
N LEU A 58 41.82 3.03 -5.61
CA LEU A 58 42.02 3.84 -6.82
C LEU A 58 42.93 5.05 -6.57
N SER A 59 42.87 5.65 -5.37
CA SER A 59 43.76 6.76 -4.99
C SER A 59 45.22 6.34 -4.81
N THR A 60 45.48 5.05 -4.55
CA THR A 60 46.83 4.49 -4.38
C THR A 60 47.36 3.79 -5.63
N PHE A 61 46.53 3.69 -6.69
CA PHE A 61 46.83 2.96 -7.91
C PHE A 61 47.87 3.70 -8.77
N SER A 62 48.96 3.03 -9.16
CA SER A 62 49.93 3.58 -10.11
C SER A 62 49.70 3.04 -11.54
N LEU A 63 50.29 3.69 -12.53
CA LEU A 63 50.23 3.24 -13.94
C LEU A 63 50.92 1.89 -14.17
N ASN A 64 51.89 1.53 -13.33
CA ASN A 64 52.58 0.25 -13.42
C ASN A 64 51.68 -0.91 -12.98
N ASP A 65 50.81 -0.70 -11.98
CA ASP A 65 49.84 -1.70 -11.53
C ASP A 65 48.80 -2.02 -12.61
N ILE A 66 48.46 -1.04 -13.45
CA ILE A 66 47.57 -1.24 -14.61
C ILE A 66 48.22 -2.15 -15.64
N TYR A 67 49.53 -1.99 -15.87
CA TYR A 67 50.29 -2.82 -16.80
C TYR A 67 50.38 -4.26 -16.30
N ASP A 68 50.67 -4.48 -15.01
CA ASP A 68 50.72 -5.82 -14.40
C ASP A 68 49.37 -6.52 -14.37
N ILE A 69 48.28 -5.77 -14.16
CA ILE A 69 46.92 -6.30 -14.27
C ILE A 69 46.60 -6.66 -15.73
N TRP A 70 46.99 -5.82 -16.68
CA TRP A 70 46.77 -6.06 -18.10
C TRP A 70 47.51 -7.31 -18.61
N GLU A 71 48.76 -7.49 -18.22
CA GLU A 71 49.53 -8.73 -18.47
C GLU A 71 48.81 -9.94 -17.86
N ASN A 72 48.44 -9.90 -16.57
CA ASN A 72 47.71 -10.99 -15.92
C ASN A 72 46.35 -11.29 -16.58
N LEU A 73 45.66 -10.26 -17.07
CA LEU A 73 44.40 -10.39 -17.80
C LEU A 73 44.59 -11.13 -19.12
N GLN A 74 45.69 -10.84 -19.84
CA GLN A 74 46.05 -11.51 -21.09
C GLN A 74 46.41 -12.98 -20.89
N TYR A 75 47.13 -13.32 -19.81
CA TYR A 75 47.50 -14.70 -19.51
C TYR A 75 46.34 -15.54 -18.94
N ASN A 76 45.32 -14.91 -18.36
CA ASN A 76 44.18 -15.59 -17.74
C ASN A 76 42.86 -15.40 -18.50
N LEU A 77 42.91 -15.61 -19.82
CA LEU A 77 41.76 -15.55 -20.74
C LEU A 77 40.52 -16.31 -20.22
N VAL A 78 40.72 -17.47 -19.59
CA VAL A 78 39.63 -18.28 -19.03
C VAL A 78 38.90 -17.52 -17.92
N SER A 79 39.64 -16.92 -16.98
CA SER A 79 39.05 -16.11 -15.90
C SER A 79 38.30 -14.90 -16.45
N VAL A 80 38.85 -14.23 -17.47
CA VAL A 80 38.21 -13.08 -18.12
C VAL A 80 36.89 -13.47 -18.78
N ILE A 81 36.85 -14.60 -19.47
CA ILE A 81 35.62 -15.11 -20.11
C ILE A 81 34.58 -15.46 -19.05
N ILE A 82 34.96 -16.13 -17.95
CA ILE A 82 34.04 -16.48 -16.87
C ILE A 82 33.50 -15.23 -16.18
N CYS A 83 34.35 -14.26 -15.82
CA CYS A 83 33.91 -13.03 -15.17
C CYS A 83 33.02 -12.17 -16.07
N SER A 84 33.37 -12.02 -17.35
CA SER A 84 32.54 -11.25 -18.30
C SER A 84 31.19 -11.90 -18.55
N THR A 85 31.14 -13.22 -18.75
CA THR A 85 29.86 -13.94 -18.91
C THR A 85 29.01 -13.86 -17.64
N LEU A 86 29.60 -13.99 -16.45
CA LEU A 86 28.89 -13.83 -15.18
C LEU A 86 28.33 -12.40 -15.03
N LEU A 87 29.11 -11.37 -15.36
CA LEU A 87 28.69 -9.97 -15.26
C LEU A 87 27.53 -9.67 -16.21
N VAL A 88 27.61 -10.15 -17.46
CA VAL A 88 26.53 -10.02 -18.45
C VAL A 88 25.27 -10.76 -17.97
N PHE A 89 25.42 -11.98 -17.44
CA PHE A 89 24.31 -12.76 -16.91
C PHE A 89 23.62 -12.07 -15.73
N LEU A 90 24.39 -11.62 -14.72
CA LEU A 90 23.87 -10.92 -13.55
C LEU A 90 23.23 -9.59 -13.91
N SER A 91 23.82 -8.84 -14.84
CA SER A 91 23.25 -7.58 -15.32
C SER A 91 21.93 -7.82 -16.05
N THR A 92 21.87 -8.80 -16.94
CA THR A 92 20.64 -9.18 -17.65
C THR A 92 19.56 -9.61 -16.65
N PHE A 93 19.91 -10.47 -15.69
CA PHE A 93 18.99 -10.91 -14.64
C PHE A 93 18.49 -9.74 -13.78
N TYR A 94 19.36 -8.80 -13.41
CA TYR A 94 18.99 -7.58 -12.70
C TYR A 94 18.01 -6.73 -13.51
N PHE A 95 18.31 -6.43 -14.79
CA PHE A 95 17.42 -5.65 -15.64
C PHE A 95 16.07 -6.33 -15.91
N MET A 96 16.04 -7.66 -15.96
CA MET A 96 14.80 -8.43 -16.11
C MET A 96 13.98 -8.48 -14.82
N THR A 97 14.62 -8.43 -13.66
CA THR A 97 13.95 -8.47 -12.35
C THR A 97 13.60 -7.09 -11.80
N CYS A 98 14.21 -6.02 -12.35
CA CYS A 98 13.85 -4.65 -12.01
C CYS A 98 12.40 -4.36 -12.43
N PRO A 99 11.52 -3.97 -11.48
CA PRO A 99 10.16 -3.61 -11.80
C PRO A 99 10.16 -2.41 -12.76
N ARG A 100 9.50 -2.58 -13.91
CA ARG A 100 9.36 -1.49 -14.88
C ARG A 100 8.39 -0.45 -14.32
N PRO A 101 8.72 0.84 -14.35
CA PRO A 101 7.81 1.86 -13.87
C PRO A 101 6.56 1.88 -14.76
N VAL A 102 5.38 1.79 -14.13
CA VAL A 102 4.07 1.95 -14.78
C VAL A 102 3.62 3.37 -14.53
N TYR A 103 3.37 4.11 -15.62
CA TYR A 103 2.95 5.52 -15.55
C TYR A 103 1.48 5.64 -15.93
N LEU A 104 0.75 6.50 -15.21
CA LEU A 104 -0.59 6.92 -15.59
C LEU A 104 -0.47 7.91 -16.75
N VAL A 105 -0.91 7.50 -17.94
CA VAL A 105 -0.83 8.35 -19.14
C VAL A 105 -1.95 9.39 -19.15
N ASN A 106 -3.17 8.98 -18.80
CA ASN A 106 -4.33 9.87 -18.78
C ASN A 106 -5.39 9.32 -17.79
N PHE A 107 -6.27 10.20 -17.28
CA PHE A 107 -7.44 9.83 -16.48
C PHE A 107 -8.62 10.78 -16.77
N SER A 108 -9.85 10.25 -16.72
CA SER A 108 -11.09 11.01 -16.83
C SER A 108 -12.05 10.57 -15.72
N CYS A 109 -12.98 11.46 -15.38
CA CYS A 109 -14.00 11.20 -14.37
C CYS A 109 -15.29 11.89 -14.79
N TYR A 110 -16.37 11.11 -14.94
CA TYR A 110 -17.67 11.67 -15.26
C TYR A 110 -18.12 12.71 -14.23
N LYS A 111 -18.38 13.93 -14.69
CA LYS A 111 -19.02 14.99 -13.90
C LYS A 111 -20.51 15.08 -14.26
N PRO A 112 -21.44 14.80 -13.32
CA PRO A 112 -22.87 14.94 -13.58
C PRO A 112 -23.30 16.40 -13.78
N GLU A 113 -24.49 16.59 -14.38
CA GLU A 113 -25.12 17.90 -14.52
C GLU A 113 -25.41 18.57 -13.16
N GLU A 114 -25.42 19.91 -13.13
CA GLU A 114 -25.66 20.70 -11.92
C GLU A 114 -27.05 20.43 -11.29
N SER A 115 -28.02 19.95 -12.08
CA SER A 115 -29.33 19.50 -11.62
C SER A 115 -29.27 18.35 -10.60
N ARG A 116 -28.18 17.56 -10.62
CA ARG A 116 -27.95 16.42 -9.73
C ARG A 116 -27.16 16.80 -8.47
N LYS A 117 -26.77 18.05 -8.33
CA LYS A 117 -26.04 18.55 -7.17
C LYS A 117 -26.95 18.61 -5.95
N CYS A 118 -26.48 18.06 -4.85
CA CYS A 118 -27.23 17.94 -3.62
C CYS A 118 -26.44 18.54 -2.45
N THR A 119 -27.00 19.56 -1.83
CA THR A 119 -26.50 20.09 -0.56
C THR A 119 -26.95 19.19 0.58
N LYS A 120 -26.26 19.24 1.73
CA LYS A 120 -26.66 18.47 2.92
C LYS A 120 -28.07 18.81 3.37
N ARG A 121 -28.45 20.08 3.22
CA ARG A 121 -29.80 20.57 3.52
C ARG A 121 -30.85 19.94 2.62
N ILE A 122 -30.66 20.02 1.30
CA ILE A 122 -31.59 19.43 0.32
C ILE A 122 -31.76 17.93 0.59
N PHE A 123 -30.66 17.22 0.83
CA PHE A 123 -30.71 15.79 1.16
C PHE A 123 -31.54 15.50 2.43
N MET A 124 -31.32 16.26 3.51
CA MET A 124 -32.10 16.09 4.75
C MET A 124 -33.57 16.46 4.58
N ASP A 125 -33.88 17.48 3.78
CA ASP A 125 -35.25 17.89 3.47
C ASP A 125 -35.98 16.79 2.67
N HIS A 126 -35.30 16.20 1.68
CA HIS A 126 -35.83 15.07 0.91
C HIS A 126 -36.02 13.81 1.77
N SER A 127 -35.05 13.48 2.64
CA SER A 127 -35.18 12.36 3.58
C SER A 127 -36.40 12.54 4.48
N ARG A 128 -36.63 13.74 5.03
CA ARG A 128 -37.82 14.01 5.84
C ARG A 128 -39.10 13.92 5.00
N ALA A 129 -39.12 14.51 3.81
CA ALA A 129 -40.27 14.50 2.91
C ALA A 129 -40.64 13.10 2.40
N SER A 130 -39.68 12.17 2.35
CA SER A 130 -39.92 10.79 1.93
C SER A 130 -40.86 10.00 2.86
N GLY A 131 -40.99 10.41 4.13
CA GLY A 131 -41.82 9.74 5.12
C GLY A 131 -41.31 8.37 5.60
N PHE A 132 -40.13 7.92 5.15
CA PHE A 132 -39.58 6.61 5.52
C PHE A 132 -38.77 6.61 6.82
N PHE A 133 -38.39 7.78 7.34
CA PHE A 133 -37.48 7.92 8.47
C PHE A 133 -38.18 8.51 9.70
N THR A 134 -37.90 7.96 10.88
CA THR A 134 -38.25 8.59 12.16
C THR A 134 -37.28 9.74 12.47
N GLU A 135 -37.61 10.60 13.43
CA GLU A 135 -36.71 11.70 13.82
C GLU A 135 -35.37 11.19 14.38
N GLU A 136 -35.34 10.05 15.07
CA GLU A 136 -34.08 9.43 15.52
C GLU A 136 -33.21 8.98 14.33
N ASN A 137 -33.84 8.42 13.29
CA ASN A 137 -33.15 8.02 12.07
C ASN A 137 -32.62 9.25 11.29
N LEU A 138 -33.39 10.33 11.24
CA LEU A 138 -32.98 11.59 10.60
C LEU A 138 -31.80 12.23 11.36
N ASP A 139 -31.81 12.22 12.69
CA ASP A 139 -30.69 12.72 13.48
C ASP A 139 -29.43 11.86 13.33
N PHE A 140 -29.58 10.55 13.20
CA PHE A 140 -28.46 9.66 12.88
C PHE A 140 -27.91 9.95 11.48
N GLN A 141 -28.78 10.09 10.47
CA GLN A 141 -28.39 10.43 9.11
C GLN A 141 -27.68 11.79 9.04
N ARG A 142 -28.13 12.79 9.80
CA ARG A 142 -27.46 14.10 9.91
C ARG A 142 -26.02 13.95 10.43
N LYS A 143 -25.82 13.17 11.49
CA LYS A 143 -24.48 12.89 12.05
C LYS A 143 -23.57 12.18 11.03
N ILE A 144 -24.12 11.29 10.21
CA ILE A 144 -23.38 10.65 9.11
C ILE A 144 -22.95 11.70 8.09
N LEU A 145 -23.85 12.57 7.63
CA LEU A 145 -23.53 13.61 6.64
C LEU A 145 -22.44 14.56 7.13
N GLU A 146 -22.50 14.96 8.41
CA GLU A 146 -21.49 15.83 9.03
C GLU A 146 -20.10 15.19 9.11
N ARG A 147 -20.02 13.85 9.18
CA ARG A 147 -18.77 13.10 9.34
C ARG A 147 -18.28 12.38 8.08
N SER A 148 -19.10 12.35 7.02
CA SER A 148 -18.84 11.62 5.78
C SER A 148 -17.74 12.24 4.89
N GLY A 149 -17.35 13.49 5.15
CA GLY A 149 -16.44 14.24 4.26
C GLY A 149 -17.10 14.73 2.97
N LEU A 150 -18.42 14.53 2.79
CA LEU A 150 -19.16 15.08 1.65
C LEU A 150 -19.35 16.59 1.80
N GLY A 151 -19.15 17.31 0.69
CA GLY A 151 -19.30 18.77 0.62
C GLY A 151 -20.66 19.19 0.07
N GLU A 152 -20.91 20.50 0.01
CA GLU A 152 -22.15 21.05 -0.57
C GLU A 152 -22.22 20.93 -2.11
N ASN A 153 -21.15 20.45 -2.74
CA ASN A 153 -21.05 20.23 -4.18
C ASN A 153 -21.07 18.74 -4.56
N THR A 154 -21.60 17.87 -3.70
CA THR A 154 -21.74 16.45 -3.99
C THR A 154 -22.93 16.21 -4.93
N TYR A 155 -22.78 15.29 -5.88
CA TYR A 155 -23.83 14.90 -6.81
C TYR A 155 -24.42 13.57 -6.38
N LEU A 156 -25.74 13.43 -6.52
CA LEU A 156 -26.46 12.20 -6.20
C LEU A 156 -27.28 11.69 -7.39
N PRO A 157 -27.60 10.39 -7.43
CA PRO A 157 -28.42 9.82 -8.48
C PRO A 157 -29.83 10.41 -8.45
N GLU A 158 -30.44 10.55 -9.64
CA GLU A 158 -31.81 11.06 -9.80
C GLU A 158 -32.83 10.27 -8.96
N ALA A 159 -32.63 8.96 -8.86
CA ALA A 159 -33.44 8.06 -8.02
C ALA A 159 -33.43 8.40 -6.52
N VAL A 160 -32.35 9.01 -6.02
CA VAL A 160 -32.22 9.44 -4.62
C VAL A 160 -32.83 10.83 -4.44
N LEU A 161 -32.73 11.68 -5.46
CA LEU A 161 -33.25 13.05 -5.44
C LEU A 161 -34.77 13.10 -5.70
N SER A 162 -35.37 12.08 -6.29
CA SER A 162 -36.81 12.04 -6.53
C SER A 162 -37.61 11.99 -5.22
N ILE A 163 -38.80 12.59 -5.21
CA ILE A 163 -39.75 12.51 -4.09
C ILE A 163 -41.06 11.90 -4.63
N PRO A 164 -41.41 10.65 -4.26
CA PRO A 164 -40.64 9.74 -3.39
C PRO A 164 -39.37 9.19 -4.08
N PRO A 165 -38.35 8.79 -3.30
CA PRO A 165 -37.18 8.09 -3.83
C PRO A 165 -37.57 6.81 -4.59
N ASN A 166 -36.86 6.51 -5.69
CA ASN A 166 -37.11 5.33 -6.53
C ASN A 166 -35.86 4.43 -6.65
N PRO A 167 -35.47 3.71 -5.58
CA PRO A 167 -34.32 2.81 -5.61
C PRO A 167 -34.65 1.50 -6.34
N SER A 168 -34.71 1.55 -7.68
CA SER A 168 -34.94 0.37 -8.52
C SER A 168 -33.67 -0.04 -9.28
N MET A 169 -33.58 -1.32 -9.64
CA MET A 169 -32.48 -1.83 -10.48
C MET A 169 -32.43 -1.14 -11.85
N LYS A 170 -33.57 -0.65 -12.34
CA LYS A 170 -33.64 0.11 -13.59
C LYS A 170 -32.91 1.45 -13.46
N GLU A 171 -33.19 2.21 -12.39
CA GLU A 171 -32.54 3.51 -12.18
C GLU A 171 -31.05 3.34 -11.83
N ALA A 172 -30.69 2.31 -11.06
CA ALA A 172 -29.28 1.99 -10.79
C ALA A 172 -28.51 1.66 -12.07
N ARG A 173 -29.12 0.93 -13.01
CA ARG A 173 -28.51 0.65 -14.32
C ARG A 173 -28.36 1.93 -15.15
N LYS A 174 -29.39 2.78 -15.18
CA LYS A 174 -29.35 4.09 -15.87
C LYS A 174 -28.22 4.97 -15.34
N GLU A 175 -28.02 5.03 -14.02
CA GLU A 175 -26.90 5.75 -13.41
C GLU A 175 -25.55 5.14 -13.83
N ALA A 176 -25.40 3.83 -13.70
CA ALA A 176 -24.16 3.14 -14.05
C ALA A 176 -23.78 3.36 -15.53
N GLU A 177 -24.74 3.26 -16.44
CA GLU A 177 -24.56 3.56 -17.87
C GLU A 177 -24.11 5.01 -18.08
N ALA A 178 -24.78 5.98 -17.45
CA ALA A 178 -24.41 7.39 -17.57
C ALA A 178 -23.00 7.70 -17.04
N VAL A 179 -22.63 7.13 -15.89
CA VAL A 179 -21.31 7.35 -15.27
C VAL A 179 -20.21 6.66 -16.07
N MET A 180 -20.41 5.41 -16.46
CA MET A 180 -19.39 4.64 -17.18
C MET A 180 -19.18 5.17 -18.60
N PHE A 181 -20.25 5.35 -19.37
CA PHE A 181 -20.14 5.88 -20.73
C PHE A 181 -19.73 7.34 -20.73
N GLY A 182 -20.26 8.16 -19.82
CA GLY A 182 -19.85 9.56 -19.71
C GLY A 182 -18.36 9.72 -19.41
N ALA A 183 -17.77 8.87 -18.56
CA ALA A 183 -16.33 8.90 -18.29
C ALA A 183 -15.51 8.49 -19.52
N ILE A 184 -15.97 7.49 -20.28
CA ILE A 184 -15.31 7.05 -21.51
C ILE A 184 -15.40 8.13 -22.58
N ASP A 185 -16.57 8.74 -22.76
CA ASP A 185 -16.81 9.74 -23.79
C ASP A 185 -15.95 11.00 -23.57
N GLU A 186 -15.81 11.45 -22.33
CA GLU A 186 -14.91 12.55 -21.97
C GLU A 186 -13.45 12.23 -22.34
N HIS A 187 -13.02 10.97 -22.15
CA HIS A 187 -11.68 10.53 -22.49
C HIS A 187 -11.44 10.40 -23.99
N VAL A 188 -12.43 9.87 -24.73
CA VAL A 188 -12.29 9.52 -26.14
C VAL A 188 -12.56 10.70 -27.07
N PHE A 189 -13.47 11.61 -26.70
CA PHE A 189 -13.95 12.65 -27.61
C PHE A 189 -13.41 14.06 -27.30
N GLU A 190 -13.02 14.40 -26.07
CA GLU A 190 -12.44 15.72 -25.79
C GLU A 190 -10.95 15.82 -26.18
N ASP A 191 -10.19 14.73 -26.12
CA ASP A 191 -8.78 14.71 -26.53
C ASP A 191 -8.60 14.72 -28.05
N ASN A 192 -9.57 14.21 -28.82
CA ASN A 192 -9.54 14.24 -30.29
C ASN A 192 -9.96 15.60 -30.90
N GLY A 193 -10.39 16.55 -30.07
CA GLY A 193 -10.79 17.90 -30.49
C GLY A 193 -9.76 19.00 -30.20
N LYS A 194 -8.59 18.65 -29.63
CA LYS A 194 -7.54 19.61 -29.23
C LYS A 194 -6.16 19.31 -29.84
N ALA A 195 -6.12 18.55 -30.94
CA ALA A 195 -4.93 18.38 -31.78
C ALA A 195 -5.06 19.18 -33.08
#